data_AF-A0A1I2V296-F1
#
_entry.id   AF-A0A1I2V296-F1
#
_cell.length_a   1.000
_cell.length_b   1.000
_cell.length_c   1.000
_cell.angle_alpha   90.00
_cell.angle_beta   90.00
_cell.angle_gamma   90.00
#
_symmetry.space_group_name_H-M   'P 1'
#
loop_
_entity.id
_entity.type
_entity.pdbx_description
1 polymer ?
#
loop_
_entity_poly.entity_id
_entity_poly.type
_entity_poly.pdbx_seq_one_letter_code
_entity_poly.pdbx_strand_id
1 'polypeptide(L)' 'MPKTRYEVPEIDVKVSGGQKKFVRYKEGVELYSLGRHTFEVIAKEAGAVYRVKRCVLVNTQKVDEYLENFCDGNNPSI' A
#
# COMPACT_ATOMS: atom_id res chain seq x y z
N MET A 1 -22.53 19.73 -0.80
CA MET A 1 -21.14 20.11 -1.13
C MET A 1 -20.41 18.87 -1.64
N PRO A 2 -19.92 18.85 -2.89
CA PRO A 2 -19.14 17.73 -3.39
C PRO A 2 -17.81 17.71 -2.62
N LYS A 3 -17.45 16.57 -2.04
CA LYS A 3 -16.17 16.41 -1.32
C LYS A 3 -15.05 16.55 -2.33
N THR A 4 -14.40 17.71 -2.37
CA THR A 4 -13.22 17.98 -3.19
C THR A 4 -12.18 16.93 -2.85
N ARG A 5 -11.93 16.01 -3.80
CA ARG A 5 -10.86 15.04 -3.70
C ARG A 5 -9.56 15.82 -3.82
N TYR A 6 -8.84 16.01 -2.71
CA TYR A 6 -7.48 16.53 -2.76
C TYR A 6 -6.63 15.45 -3.42
N GLU A 7 -6.39 15.57 -4.72
CA GLU A 7 -5.34 14.83 -5.40
C GLU A 7 -4.01 15.40 -4.89
N VAL A 8 -3.28 14.56 -4.16
CA VAL A 8 -1.97 14.91 -3.63
C VAL A 8 -0.98 14.42 -4.68
N PRO A 9 -0.42 15.29 -5.54
CA PRO A 9 0.37 14.89 -6.71
C PRO A 9 1.68 14.17 -6.37
N GLU A 10 2.10 14.17 -5.10
CA GLU A 10 3.32 13.52 -4.63
C GLU A 10 2.98 12.55 -3.48
N ILE A 11 2.43 11.40 -3.86
CA ILE A 11 2.13 10.30 -2.92
C ILE A 11 3.45 9.62 -2.52
N ASP A 12 4.33 9.42 -3.50
CA ASP A 12 5.63 8.76 -3.39
C ASP A 12 6.59 9.48 -2.41
N VAL A 13 6.72 10.80 -2.56
CA VAL A 13 7.62 11.64 -1.74
C VAL A 13 7.19 11.70 -0.27
N LYS A 14 5.88 11.61 0.03
CA LYS A 14 5.38 11.67 1.43
C LYS A 14 5.41 10.32 2.17
N VAL A 15 5.41 9.21 1.44
CA VAL A 15 5.60 7.87 2.01
C VAL A 15 7.08 7.65 2.30
N SER A 16 7.96 7.99 1.35
CA SER A 16 9.42 7.90 1.52
C SER A 16 9.98 8.86 2.58
N GLY A 17 9.35 10.02 2.79
CA GLY A 17 9.72 10.97 3.85
C GLY A 17 9.18 10.64 5.26
N GLY A 18 8.53 9.48 5.45
CA GLY A 18 8.02 9.04 6.75
C GLY A 18 6.74 9.73 7.25
N GLN A 19 6.14 10.63 6.46
CA GLN A 19 4.95 11.41 6.87
C GLN A 19 3.61 10.73 6.60
N LYS A 20 3.53 9.75 5.69
CA LYS A 20 2.29 8.97 5.45
C LYS A 20 2.56 7.47 5.46
N LYS A 21 2.21 6.82 6.56
CA LYS A 21 2.29 5.35 6.72
C LYS A 21 1.06 4.61 6.15
N PHE A 22 0.01 5.32 5.77
CA PHE A 22 -1.27 4.74 5.41
C PHE A 22 -1.78 5.26 4.07
N VAL A 23 -2.11 4.34 3.17
CA VAL A 23 -2.70 4.60 1.85
C VAL A 23 -4.08 3.97 1.75
N ARG A 24 -4.91 4.43 0.82
CA ARG A 24 -6.16 3.73 0.46
C ARG A 24 -5.87 2.69 -0.62
N TYR A 25 -6.79 1.74 -0.81
CA TYR A 25 -6.63 0.74 -1.87
C TYR A 25 -6.35 1.31 -3.25
N LYS A 26 -7.04 2.37 -3.67
CA LYS A 26 -6.79 2.99 -4.97
C LYS A 26 -5.36 3.54 -5.08
N GLU A 27 -4.90 4.26 -4.07
CA GLU A 27 -3.56 4.84 -4.04
C GLU A 27 -2.48 3.75 -3.94
N GLY A 28 -2.71 2.69 -3.15
CA GLY A 28 -1.75 1.58 -3.00
C GLY A 28 -1.62 0.73 -4.27
N VAL A 29 -2.72 0.56 -5.00
CA VAL A 29 -2.70 -0.08 -6.33
C VAL A 29 -1.84 0.72 -7.31
N GLU A 30 -1.98 2.04 -7.32
CA GLU A 30 -1.15 2.94 -8.13
C GLU A 30 0.32 2.92 -7.66
N LEU A 31 0.56 2.93 -6.35
CA LEU A 31 1.90 2.98 -5.75
C LEU A 31 2.74 1.72 -6.04
N TYR A 32 2.13 0.54 -5.94
CA TYR A 32 2.82 -0.72 -6.26
C TYR A 32 2.60 -1.18 -7.71
N SER A 33 1.84 -0.44 -8.51
CA SER A 33 1.42 -0.83 -9.87
C SER A 33 0.84 -2.25 -9.93
N LEU A 34 0.04 -2.63 -8.92
CA LEU A 34 -0.57 -3.95 -8.79
C LEU A 34 -2.07 -3.92 -9.10
N GLY A 35 -2.62 -5.05 -9.56
CA GLY A 35 -4.06 -5.21 -9.71
C GLY A 35 -4.79 -5.00 -8.38
N ARG A 36 -5.99 -4.38 -8.41
CA ARG A 36 -6.78 -4.10 -7.18
C ARG A 36 -6.99 -5.32 -6.30
N HIS A 37 -7.29 -6.46 -6.92
CA HIS A 37 -7.51 -7.70 -6.18
C HIS A 37 -6.20 -8.20 -5.57
N THR A 38 -5.10 -8.18 -6.32
CA THR A 38 -3.77 -8.59 -5.88
C THR A 38 -3.29 -7.76 -4.69
N PHE A 39 -3.39 -6.43 -4.78
CA PHE A 39 -3.02 -5.54 -3.69
C PHE A 39 -3.91 -5.74 -2.45
N GLU A 40 -5.20 -6.03 -2.64
CA GLU A 40 -6.09 -6.32 -1.53
C GLU A 40 -5.76 -7.63 -0.81
N VAL A 41 -5.38 -8.67 -1.56
CA VAL A 41 -4.93 -9.96 -1.03
C VAL A 41 -3.63 -9.77 -0.25
N ILE A 42 -2.62 -9.15 -0.86
CA ILE A 42 -1.32 -8.86 -0.22
C ILE A 42 -1.52 -8.05 1.06
N ALA A 43 -2.32 -6.98 1.02
CA ALA A 43 -2.56 -6.16 2.20
C ALA A 43 -3.22 -6.95 3.35
N LYS A 44 -4.11 -7.90 3.03
CA LYS A 44 -4.75 -8.77 4.02
C LYS A 44 -3.75 -9.78 4.59
N GLU A 45 -2.96 -10.43 3.74
CA GLU A 45 -1.94 -11.39 4.17
C GLU A 45 -0.85 -10.73 5.01
N ALA A 46 -0.40 -9.54 4.62
CA ALA A 46 0.53 -8.72 5.38
C ALA A 46 -0.03 -8.20 6.72
N GLY A 47 -1.32 -8.42 7.01
CA GLY A 47 -1.98 -7.85 8.19
C GLY A 47 -1.90 -6.31 8.22
N ALA A 48 -1.89 -5.70 7.03
CA ALA A 48 -1.69 -4.28 6.81
C ALA A 48 -3.00 -3.49 6.66
N VAL A 49 -4.16 -4.18 6.69
CA VAL A 49 -5.48 -3.56 6.53
C VAL A 49 -6.02 -3.04 7.85
N TYR A 50 -6.30 -1.74 7.90
CA TYR A 50 -6.91 -1.04 9.03
C TYR A 50 -8.29 -0.50 8.64
N ARG A 51 -9.32 -0.92 9.38
CA ARG A 51 -10.69 -0.42 9.22
C ARG A 51 -10.94 0.71 10.21
N VAL A 52 -11.07 1.94 9.70
CA VAL A 52 -11.36 3.12 10.52
C VAL A 52 -12.72 3.68 10.11
N LYS A 53 -13.73 3.49 10.99
CA LYS A 53 -15.13 3.86 10.73
C LYS A 53 -15.64 3.25 9.41
N ARG A 54 -15.81 4.06 8.36
CA ARG A 54 -16.31 3.66 7.03
C ARG A 54 -15.22 3.70 5.96
N CYS A 55 -13.95 3.81 6.36
CA CYS A 55 -12.79 3.86 5.46
C CYS A 55 -11.85 2.70 5.74
N VAL A 56 -11.19 2.24 4.68
CA VAL A 56 -10.11 1.25 4.78
C VAL A 56 -8.80 1.92 4.44
N LEU A 57 -7.81 1.70 5.29
CA LEU A 57 -6.43 2.15 5.14
C LEU A 57 -5.53 0.94 5.10
N VAL A 58 -4.47 1.01 4.31
CA VAL A 58 -3.44 -0.01 4.16
C VAL A 58 -2.13 0.58 4.62
N ASN A 59 -1.44 -0.08 5.54
CA ASN A 59 -0.11 0.31 5.98
C ASN A 59 0.94 -0.16 4.98
N THR A 60 1.59 0.78 4.28
CA THR A 60 2.59 0.44 3.27
C THR A 60 3.82 -0.24 3.87
N GLN A 61 4.24 0.12 5.08
CA GLN A 61 5.42 -0.49 5.71
C GLN A 61 5.26 -2.00 5.92
N LYS A 62 4.06 -2.43 6.34
CA LYS A 62 3.77 -3.86 6.51
C LYS A 62 3.65 -4.58 5.17
N VAL A 63 3.16 -3.89 4.15
CA VAL A 63 3.10 -4.43 2.79
C VAL A 63 4.51 -4.60 2.23
N ASP A 64 5.39 -3.62 2.43
CA ASP A 64 6.80 -3.69 2.08
C ASP A 64 7.48 -4.86 2.80
N GLU A 65 7.35 -4.96 4.12
CA GLU A 65 7.93 -6.07 4.90
C GLU A 65 7.41 -7.43 4.41
N TYR A 66 6.12 -7.54 4.07
CA TYR A 66 5.57 -8.75 3.49
C TYR A 66 6.15 -9.04 2.10
N LEU A 67 6.27 -8.03 1.23
CA LEU A 67 6.83 -8.18 -0.11
C LEU A 67 8.32 -8.51 -0.07
N GLU A 68 9.10 -7.92 0.82
CA GLU A 68 10.52 -8.27 1.03
C GLU A 68 10.66 -9.73 1.48
N ASN A 69 9.83 -10.18 2.42
CA ASN A 69 9.82 -11.57 2.87
C ASN A 69 9.33 -12.55 1.79
N PHE A 70 8.47 -12.11 0.86
CA PHE A 70 7.99 -12.93 -0.27
C PHE A 70 8.93 -12.87 -1.49
N CYS A 71 9.75 -11.82 -1.60
CA CYS A 71 10.76 -11.63 -2.65
C CYS A 71 12.11 -12.27 -2.28
N ASP A 72 12.23 -12.87 -1.09
CA ASP A 72 13.30 -13.83 -0.78
C ASP A 72 13.09 -15.12 -1.57
N GLY A 73 13.30 -15.00 -2.88
CA GLY A 73 13.92 -16.05 -3.65
C GLY A 73 15.30 -16.29 -3.07
N ASN A 74 15.37 -17.22 -2.12
CA ASN A 74 16.23 -18.40 -2.17
C ASN A 74 16.34 -18.97 -3.61
N ASN A 75 16.86 -18.20 -4.55
CA ASN A 75 17.22 -18.66 -5.88
C ASN A 75 18.50 -17.92 -6.30
N PRO A 76 19.68 -18.39 -5.86
CA PRO A 76 20.88 -18.06 -6.60
C PRO A 76 20.71 -18.58 -8.03
N SER A 77 21.14 -17.77 -9.00
CA SER A 77 21.32 -18.09 -10.43
C SER A 77 20.14 -17.80 -11.37
N ILE A 78 20.19 -16.61 -11.99
CA ILE A 78 20.39 -16.59 -13.45
C ILE A 78 21.89 -16.46 -13.68
#